data_AF-A0A838P6H3-F1
#
_entry.id   AF-A0A838P6H3-F1
#
_cell.length_a   1.000
_cell.length_b   1.000
_cell.length_c   1.000
_cell.angle_alpha   90.00
_cell.angle_beta   90.00
_cell.angle_gamma   90.00
#
_symmetry.space_group_name_H-M   'P 1'
#
loop_
_entity.id
_entity.type
_entity.pdbx_description
1 polymer ?
#
loop_
_entity_poly.entity_id
_entity_poly.type
_entity_poly.pdbx_seq_one_letter_code
_entity_poly.pdbx_strand_id
1 'polypeptide(L)'
;MTICPCCGYKFEGTLSQGCASCGACAVGEALPKPERELPSYGRSLLLAATGSVMMLVFLTQTIMALVQRAPSVTSNLALFSVLPLDFWSWMAAGETAAWRLKWIAIPVTIVVLWGSLKIYRSMLKFPARFCGLVYAKTGLVASALVPVLIAVLIGVTVPERLRQRQDGLQAAANALAHRLARAQLEYYARYGTLPAEPKDLARLSDSDGSIAAALSSLDVSTYKPSADLAALPKQKSRTLRGALIRNASLDTATDDSLGEGLSFTNYEFSLPGADKLMGTEDDLIVRDGLVMKASAALTRHDNRPR
;
A
#
# COMPACT_ATOMS: atom_id res chain seq x y z
N MET A 1 -1.72 -46.88 24.51
CA MET A 1 -0.45 -46.71 25.21
C MET A 1 -0.70 -46.49 26.69
N THR A 2 -0.05 -47.28 27.51
CA THR A 2 -0.19 -47.30 28.96
C THR A 2 1.17 -46.95 29.54
N ILE A 3 1.22 -45.98 30.45
CA ILE A 3 2.47 -45.55 31.10
C ILE A 3 2.54 -46.28 32.43
N CYS A 4 3.63 -47.01 32.69
CA CYS A 4 3.83 -47.63 33.99
C CYS A 4 3.97 -46.53 35.05
N PRO A 5 3.14 -46.51 36.11
CA PRO A 5 3.24 -45.50 37.16
C PRO A 5 4.51 -45.63 38.00
N CYS A 6 5.15 -46.80 38.00
CA CYS A 6 6.34 -47.06 38.82
C CYS A 6 7.64 -46.55 38.16
N CYS A 7 7.82 -46.81 36.86
CA CYS A 7 9.07 -46.50 36.15
C CYS A 7 8.89 -45.54 34.96
N GLY A 8 7.68 -45.14 34.61
CA GLY A 8 7.39 -44.26 33.47
C GLY A 8 7.53 -44.91 32.09
N TYR A 9 7.84 -46.21 32.02
CA TYR A 9 8.00 -46.93 30.75
C TYR A 9 6.67 -46.99 29.99
N LYS A 10 6.71 -46.60 28.71
CA LYS A 10 5.56 -46.66 27.79
C LYS A 10 5.52 -48.05 27.17
N PHE A 11 4.42 -48.77 27.37
CA PHE A 11 4.23 -50.07 26.76
C PHE A 11 2.83 -50.20 26.14
N GLU A 12 2.70 -51.16 25.22
CA GLU A 12 1.44 -51.54 24.59
C GLU A 12 0.92 -52.80 25.29
N GLY A 13 -0.13 -52.65 26.08
CA GLY A 13 -0.72 -53.75 26.85
C GLY A 13 -1.46 -53.26 28.10
N THR A 14 -2.13 -54.16 28.80
CA THR A 14 -2.79 -53.86 30.07
C THR A 14 -1.79 -54.02 31.22
N LEU A 15 -1.84 -53.12 32.21
CA LEU A 15 -1.03 -53.20 33.45
C LEU A 15 -1.25 -54.49 34.25
N SER A 16 -2.28 -55.28 33.92
CA SER A 16 -2.53 -56.61 34.47
C SER A 16 -1.48 -57.64 34.08
N GLN A 17 -0.82 -57.50 32.93
CA GLN A 17 0.25 -58.41 32.48
C GLN A 17 1.62 -58.08 33.09
N GLY A 18 1.70 -57.01 33.88
CA GLY A 18 2.95 -56.50 34.43
C GLY A 18 3.71 -55.59 33.46
N CYS A 19 4.46 -54.65 34.00
CA CYS A 19 5.37 -53.83 33.22
C CYS A 19 6.62 -54.63 32.84
N ALA A 20 6.93 -54.73 31.54
CA ALA A 20 8.12 -55.43 31.06
C ALA A 20 9.46 -54.89 31.61
N SER A 21 9.49 -53.62 32.03
CA SER A 21 10.72 -52.99 32.53
C SER A 21 10.94 -53.19 34.03
N CYS A 22 9.91 -53.02 34.86
CA CYS A 22 10.07 -53.03 36.32
C CYS A 22 9.25 -54.12 37.04
N GLY A 23 8.54 -54.98 36.30
CA GLY A 23 7.70 -56.04 36.86
C GLY A 23 6.46 -55.56 37.62
N ALA A 24 6.16 -54.25 37.63
CA ALA A 24 5.02 -53.73 38.36
C ALA A 24 3.70 -54.15 37.69
N CYS A 25 2.85 -54.86 38.43
CA CYS A 25 1.52 -55.30 38.00
C CYS A 25 0.44 -54.47 38.68
N ALA A 26 -0.72 -54.31 38.03
CA ALA A 26 -1.90 -53.75 38.70
C ALA A 26 -2.33 -54.68 39.85
N VAL A 27 -2.22 -54.20 41.08
CA VAL A 27 -2.69 -54.91 42.27
C VAL A 27 -4.18 -54.55 42.46
N GLY A 28 -5.06 -55.30 41.80
CA GLY A 28 -6.51 -55.15 41.90
C GLY A 28 -7.21 -54.63 40.64
N GLU A 29 -8.53 -54.75 40.64
CA GLU A 29 -9.38 -54.14 39.61
C GLU A 29 -9.21 -52.61 39.62
N ALA A 30 -9.36 -51.98 38.46
CA ALA A 30 -9.29 -50.52 38.38
C ALA A 30 -10.32 -49.92 39.35
N LEU A 31 -9.89 -48.94 40.16
CA LEU A 31 -10.78 -48.23 41.08
C LEU A 31 -12.07 -47.84 40.33
N PRO A 32 -13.25 -48.13 40.91
CA PRO A 32 -14.51 -47.76 40.28
C PRO A 32 -14.48 -46.26 40.02
N LYS A 33 -14.94 -45.84 38.84
CA LYS A 33 -15.04 -44.42 38.52
C LYS A 33 -15.85 -43.74 39.63
N PRO A 34 -15.41 -42.58 40.13
CA PRO A 34 -16.15 -41.89 41.18
C PRO A 34 -17.58 -41.65 40.68
N GLU A 35 -18.56 -41.91 41.54
CA GLU A 35 -19.99 -41.74 41.21
C GLU A 35 -20.32 -40.32 40.75
N ARG A 36 -19.48 -39.34 41.13
CA ARG A 36 -19.53 -37.95 40.69
C ARG A 36 -18.15 -37.45 40.28
N GLU A 37 -17.91 -37.37 38.97
CA GLU A 37 -16.81 -36.58 38.42
C GLU A 37 -17.15 -35.09 38.60
N LEU A 38 -16.25 -34.32 39.20
CA LEU A 38 -16.43 -32.86 39.29
C LEU A 38 -16.40 -32.25 37.87
N PRO A 39 -17.33 -31.33 37.54
CA PRO A 39 -17.36 -30.71 36.24
C PRO A 39 -16.06 -29.93 35.98
N SER A 40 -15.50 -30.09 34.78
CA SER A 40 -14.19 -29.52 34.44
C SER A 40 -14.31 -28.06 33.95
N TYR A 41 -13.51 -27.16 34.54
CA TYR A 41 -13.38 -25.75 34.13
C TYR A 41 -12.34 -25.51 33.02
N GLY A 42 -11.53 -26.52 32.68
CA GLY A 42 -10.37 -26.35 31.80
C GLY A 42 -10.74 -25.78 30.42
N ARG A 43 -11.87 -26.21 29.85
CA ARG A 43 -12.33 -25.74 28.53
C ARG A 43 -12.88 -24.31 28.56
N SER A 44 -13.65 -23.95 29.58
CA SER A 44 -14.14 -22.58 29.75
C SER A 44 -13.00 -21.60 29.99
N LEU A 45 -12.01 -22.00 30.80
CA LEU A 45 -10.85 -21.17 31.10
C LEU A 45 -9.97 -20.98 29.87
N LEU A 46 -9.76 -22.04 29.07
CA LEU A 46 -9.04 -21.93 27.80
C LEU A 46 -9.71 -20.94 26.85
N LEU A 47 -11.04 -21.01 26.67
CA LEU A 47 -11.79 -20.06 25.84
C LEU A 47 -11.71 -18.62 26.33
N ALA A 48 -11.84 -18.41 27.64
CA ALA A 48 -11.73 -17.08 28.24
C ALA A 48 -10.31 -16.50 28.06
N ALA A 49 -9.28 -17.33 28.29
CA ALA A 49 -7.89 -16.93 28.15
C ALA A 49 -7.53 -16.60 26.70
N THR A 50 -7.91 -17.44 25.72
CA THR A 50 -7.61 -17.18 24.30
C THR A 50 -8.28 -15.91 23.80
N GLY A 51 -9.56 -15.68 24.13
CA GLY A 51 -10.27 -14.46 23.79
C GLY A 51 -9.65 -13.21 24.43
N SER A 52 -9.25 -13.30 25.71
CA SER A 52 -8.63 -12.20 26.43
C SER A 52 -7.24 -11.85 25.87
N VAL A 53 -6.44 -12.86 25.53
CA VAL A 53 -5.12 -12.67 24.91
C VAL A 53 -5.25 -11.98 23.56
N MET A 54 -6.21 -12.39 22.71
CA MET A 54 -6.44 -11.70 21.43
C MET A 54 -6.81 -10.23 21.61
N MET A 55 -7.68 -9.92 22.58
CA MET A 55 -8.06 -8.55 22.88
C MET A 55 -6.88 -7.73 23.40
N LEU A 56 -6.07 -8.30 24.30
CA LEU A 56 -4.85 -7.68 24.82
C LEU A 56 -3.82 -7.39 23.72
N VAL A 57 -3.60 -8.33 22.81
CA VAL A 57 -2.68 -8.13 21.67
C VAL A 57 -3.18 -6.99 20.78
N PHE A 58 -4.48 -6.93 20.49
CA PHE A 58 -5.04 -5.85 19.68
C PHE A 58 -4.94 -4.48 20.39
N LEU A 59 -5.27 -4.42 21.69
CA LEU A 59 -5.17 -3.20 22.50
C LEU A 59 -3.73 -2.70 22.61
N THR A 60 -2.77 -3.58 22.89
CA THR A 60 -1.35 -3.22 22.99
C THR A 60 -0.80 -2.66 21.67
N GLN A 61 -1.18 -3.25 20.53
CA GLN A 61 -0.82 -2.72 19.21
C GLN A 61 -1.45 -1.36 18.93
N THR A 62 -2.70 -1.17 19.34
CA THR A 62 -3.42 0.11 19.18
C THR A 62 -2.77 1.20 20.04
N ILE A 63 -2.44 0.91 21.30
CA ILE A 63 -1.71 1.82 22.19
C ILE A 63 -0.34 2.16 21.60
N MET A 64 0.41 1.16 21.13
CA MET A 64 1.73 1.41 20.54
C MET A 64 1.65 2.30 19.29
N ALA A 65 0.63 2.12 18.46
CA ALA A 65 0.39 2.98 17.30
C ALA A 65 -0.03 4.41 17.69
N LEU A 66 -0.79 4.56 18.77
CA LEU A 66 -1.15 5.87 19.33
C LEU A 66 0.11 6.60 19.85
N VAL A 67 0.96 5.91 20.59
CA VAL A 67 2.23 6.46 21.12
C VAL A 67 3.15 6.91 19.99
N GLN A 68 3.23 6.16 18.90
CA GLN A 68 4.06 6.53 17.73
C GLN A 68 3.56 7.78 16.99
N ARG A 69 2.30 8.16 17.18
CA ARG A 69 1.71 9.37 16.58
C ARG A 69 1.74 10.57 17.50
N ALA A 70 1.91 10.37 18.80
CA ALA A 70 2.05 11.48 19.72
C ALA A 70 3.34 12.26 19.37
N PRO A 71 3.27 13.58 19.18
CA PRO A 71 4.46 14.40 18.94
C PRO A 71 5.42 14.21 20.11
N SER A 72 6.72 14.05 19.84
CA SER A 72 7.77 13.61 20.77
C SER A 72 7.59 14.09 22.22
N VAL A 73 6.87 13.30 23.02
CA VAL A 73 6.69 13.57 24.45
C VAL A 73 7.89 12.96 25.17
N THR A 74 8.80 13.81 25.64
CA THR A 74 10.05 13.39 26.28
C THR A 74 9.88 12.84 27.70
N SER A 75 8.67 12.87 28.28
CA SER A 75 8.42 12.44 29.66
C SER A 75 7.28 11.41 29.79
N ASN A 76 7.54 10.32 30.54
CA ASN A 76 6.60 9.21 30.76
C ASN A 76 5.29 9.63 31.46
N LEU A 77 5.32 10.71 32.26
CA LEU A 77 4.15 11.24 32.95
C LEU A 77 3.22 12.04 32.02
N ALA A 78 3.77 12.67 30.98
CA ALA A 78 2.96 13.38 29.99
C ALA A 78 2.25 12.40 29.01
N LEU A 79 2.63 11.12 28.99
CA LEU A 79 1.95 10.10 28.19
C LEU A 79 0.46 9.94 28.59
N PHE A 80 0.16 10.03 29.89
CA PHE A 80 -1.22 9.89 30.39
C PHE A 80 -2.03 11.17 30.25
N SER A 81 -1.40 12.35 30.27
CA SER A 81 -2.09 13.63 30.05
C SER A 81 -2.33 13.93 28.56
N VAL A 82 -1.59 13.28 27.66
CA VAL A 82 -1.71 13.44 26.21
C VAL A 82 -2.56 12.34 25.57
N LEU A 83 -3.14 11.41 26.34
CA LEU A 83 -4.15 10.49 25.82
C LEU A 83 -5.25 11.30 25.15
N PRO A 84 -5.29 11.39 23.81
CA PRO A 84 -6.25 12.25 23.16
C PRO A 84 -7.59 11.56 23.36
N LEU A 85 -8.48 12.21 24.10
CA LEU A 85 -9.87 11.78 24.19
C LEU A 85 -10.58 11.93 22.83
N ASP A 86 -9.88 12.50 21.84
CA ASP A 86 -10.32 12.55 20.45
C ASP A 86 -10.47 11.13 19.89
N PHE A 87 -11.74 10.73 19.77
CA PHE A 87 -12.18 9.50 19.13
C PHE A 87 -11.45 9.21 17.80
N TRP A 88 -11.21 10.25 17.00
CA TRP A 88 -10.52 10.14 15.71
C TRP A 88 -9.06 9.70 15.83
N SER A 89 -8.36 10.10 16.89
CA SER A 89 -6.97 9.71 17.13
C SER A 89 -6.88 8.20 17.42
N TRP A 90 -7.79 7.71 18.25
CA TRP A 90 -7.96 6.30 18.60
C TRP A 90 -8.38 5.48 17.40
N MET A 91 -9.36 5.93 16.62
CA MET A 91 -9.81 5.25 15.41
C MET A 91 -8.66 5.08 14.42
N ALA A 92 -7.90 6.15 14.19
CA ALA A 92 -6.82 6.13 13.24
C ALA A 92 -5.60 5.32 13.78
N ALA A 93 -5.38 5.27 15.10
CA ALA A 93 -4.39 4.37 15.71
C ALA A 93 -4.81 2.90 15.60
N GLY A 94 -6.08 2.60 15.85
CA GLY A 94 -6.69 1.29 15.67
C GLY A 94 -6.61 0.83 14.21
N GLU A 95 -6.82 1.73 13.26
CA GLU A 95 -6.60 1.45 11.83
C GLU A 95 -5.14 1.02 11.58
N THR A 96 -4.15 1.80 12.04
CA THR A 96 -2.74 1.43 11.82
C THR A 96 -2.36 0.11 12.48
N ALA A 97 -2.91 -0.20 13.65
CA ALA A 97 -2.74 -1.48 14.31
C ALA A 97 -3.36 -2.63 13.49
N ALA A 98 -4.59 -2.45 12.99
CA ALA A 98 -5.27 -3.42 12.14
C ALA A 98 -4.47 -3.72 10.85
N TRP A 99 -3.92 -2.69 10.20
CA TRP A 99 -3.10 -2.85 8.99
C TRP A 99 -1.78 -3.58 9.24
N ARG A 100 -1.13 -3.35 10.38
CA ARG A 100 0.09 -4.09 10.77
C ARG A 100 -0.22 -5.54 11.08
N LEU A 101 -1.32 -5.78 11.77
CA LEU A 101 -1.64 -7.11 12.27
C LEU A 101 -2.27 -8.01 11.21
N LYS A 102 -2.90 -7.49 10.15
CA LYS A 102 -3.71 -8.27 9.19
C LYS A 102 -3.06 -9.56 8.69
N TRP A 103 -1.76 -9.54 8.38
CA TRP A 103 -1.07 -10.71 7.81
C TRP A 103 -0.94 -11.86 8.81
N ILE A 104 -0.87 -11.57 10.10
CA ILE A 104 -0.78 -12.56 11.18
C ILE A 104 -2.17 -12.81 11.80
N ALA A 105 -2.97 -11.74 12.02
CA ALA A 105 -4.28 -11.82 12.64
C ALA A 105 -5.27 -12.64 11.81
N ILE A 106 -5.31 -12.51 10.49
CA ILE A 106 -6.30 -13.24 9.67
C ILE A 106 -6.18 -14.77 9.88
N PRO A 107 -5.03 -15.42 9.67
CA PRO A 107 -4.93 -16.87 9.89
C PRO A 107 -5.14 -17.25 11.36
N VAL A 108 -4.60 -16.48 12.31
CA VAL A 108 -4.75 -16.76 13.74
C VAL A 108 -6.21 -16.66 14.19
N THR A 109 -6.94 -15.63 13.77
CA THR A 109 -8.36 -15.43 14.10
C THR A 109 -9.23 -16.56 13.57
N ILE A 110 -8.96 -17.05 12.35
CA ILE A 110 -9.68 -18.20 11.77
C ILE A 110 -9.48 -19.45 12.63
N VAL A 111 -8.24 -19.76 12.99
CA VAL A 111 -7.93 -20.95 13.81
C VAL A 111 -8.53 -20.82 15.21
N VAL A 112 -8.38 -19.67 15.86
CA VAL A 112 -8.90 -19.44 17.21
C VAL A 112 -10.42 -19.45 17.23
N LEU A 113 -11.09 -18.82 16.27
CA LEU A 113 -12.55 -18.77 16.20
C LEU A 113 -13.13 -20.15 15.90
N TRP A 114 -12.55 -20.89 14.95
CA TRP A 114 -12.97 -22.26 14.64
C TRP A 114 -12.75 -23.21 15.84
N GLY A 115 -11.58 -23.15 16.47
CA GLY A 115 -11.27 -23.92 17.67
C GLY A 115 -12.21 -23.58 18.82
N SER A 116 -12.49 -22.29 19.02
CA SER A 116 -13.37 -21.81 20.09
C SER A 116 -14.82 -22.26 19.87
N LEU A 117 -15.31 -22.19 18.63
CA LEU A 117 -16.63 -22.67 18.26
C LEU A 117 -16.78 -24.18 18.48
N LYS A 118 -15.74 -24.96 18.16
CA LYS A 118 -15.72 -26.42 18.36
C LYS A 118 -15.76 -26.78 19.85
N ILE A 119 -14.97 -26.10 20.68
CA ILE A 119 -14.96 -26.30 22.14
C ILE A 119 -16.31 -25.90 22.75
N TYR A 120 -16.84 -24.74 22.38
CA TYR A 120 -18.13 -24.25 22.87
C TYR A 120 -19.29 -25.20 22.51
N ARG A 121 -19.36 -25.66 21.25
CA ARG A 121 -20.33 -26.68 20.82
C ARG A 121 -20.17 -27.99 21.61
N SER A 122 -18.94 -28.38 21.96
CA SER A 122 -18.73 -29.56 22.78
C SER A 122 -19.21 -29.39 24.23
N MET A 123 -19.16 -28.17 24.79
CA MET A 123 -19.70 -27.90 26.13
C MET A 123 -21.23 -27.97 26.13
N LEU A 124 -21.88 -27.44 25.08
CA LEU A 124 -23.33 -27.51 24.92
C LEU A 124 -23.85 -28.95 24.80
N LYS A 125 -23.08 -29.85 24.17
CA LYS A 125 -23.46 -31.26 24.02
C LYS A 125 -23.40 -32.06 25.33
N PHE A 126 -22.57 -31.66 26.29
CA PHE A 126 -22.33 -32.41 27.53
C PHE A 126 -22.35 -31.48 28.77
N PRO A 127 -23.50 -30.87 29.10
CA PRO A 127 -23.59 -29.90 30.19
C PRO A 127 -23.25 -30.50 31.56
N ALA A 128 -23.45 -31.81 31.76
CA ALA A 128 -23.11 -32.49 33.02
C ALA A 128 -21.59 -32.57 33.27
N ARG A 129 -20.75 -32.53 32.23
CA ARG A 129 -19.28 -32.68 32.34
C ARG A 129 -18.52 -31.35 32.42
N PHE A 130 -19.18 -30.25 32.04
CA PHE A 130 -18.54 -28.95 31.89
C PHE A 130 -19.33 -27.87 32.62
N CYS A 131 -18.63 -27.08 33.42
CA CYS A 131 -19.15 -25.89 34.09
C CYS A 131 -18.61 -24.61 33.43
N GLY A 132 -19.07 -23.43 33.88
CA GLY A 132 -18.53 -22.15 33.41
C GLY A 132 -18.97 -21.70 32.02
N LEU A 133 -20.20 -22.03 31.61
CA LEU A 133 -20.74 -21.66 30.29
C LEU A 133 -20.74 -20.14 30.03
N VAL A 134 -20.91 -19.32 31.08
CA VAL A 134 -20.83 -17.86 31.01
C VAL A 134 -19.43 -17.41 30.56
N TYR A 135 -18.37 -17.95 31.17
CA TYR A 135 -16.98 -17.65 30.79
C TYR A 135 -16.64 -18.12 29.38
N ALA A 136 -17.16 -19.28 28.97
CA ALA A 136 -17.00 -19.77 27.61
C ALA A 136 -17.68 -18.83 26.59
N LYS A 137 -18.87 -18.30 26.91
CA LYS A 137 -19.59 -17.34 26.07
C LYS A 137 -18.84 -16.02 25.97
N THR A 138 -18.33 -15.46 27.07
CA THR A 138 -17.58 -14.20 27.04
C THR A 138 -16.26 -14.35 26.27
N GLY A 139 -15.54 -15.45 26.44
CA GLY A 139 -14.34 -15.75 25.65
C GLY A 139 -14.61 -15.91 24.14
N LEU A 140 -15.71 -16.57 23.78
CA LEU A 140 -16.14 -16.69 22.38
C LEU A 140 -16.54 -15.33 21.78
N VAL A 141 -17.27 -14.50 22.53
CA VAL A 141 -17.63 -13.15 22.08
C VAL A 141 -16.39 -12.28 21.94
N ALA A 142 -15.46 -12.31 22.90
CA ALA A 142 -14.20 -11.56 22.83
C ALA A 142 -13.34 -11.98 21.62
N SER A 143 -13.21 -13.29 21.37
CA SER A 143 -12.45 -13.80 20.21
C SER A 143 -13.13 -13.50 18.86
N ALA A 144 -14.45 -13.36 18.82
CA ALA A 144 -15.17 -12.94 17.61
C ALA A 144 -15.17 -11.42 17.40
N LEU A 145 -15.15 -10.63 18.48
CA LEU A 145 -15.17 -9.18 18.42
C LEU A 145 -13.92 -8.60 17.75
N VAL A 146 -12.73 -9.13 18.07
CA VAL A 146 -11.46 -8.66 17.51
C VAL A 146 -11.41 -8.73 15.98
N PRO A 147 -11.67 -9.88 15.31
CA PRO A 147 -11.66 -9.93 13.85
C PRO A 147 -12.77 -9.08 13.21
N VAL A 148 -13.93 -8.95 13.85
CA VAL A 148 -14.99 -8.05 13.38
C VAL A 148 -14.52 -6.60 13.42
N LEU A 149 -13.90 -6.15 14.52
CA LEU A 149 -13.33 -4.81 14.62
C LEU A 149 -12.24 -4.57 13.56
N ILE A 150 -11.34 -5.53 13.36
CA ILE A 150 -10.30 -5.46 12.32
C ILE A 150 -10.94 -5.35 10.93
N ALA A 151 -11.94 -6.18 10.63
CA ALA A 151 -12.63 -6.18 9.34
C ALA A 151 -13.36 -4.86 9.08
N VAL A 152 -14.04 -4.30 10.09
CA VAL A 152 -14.73 -3.01 9.99
C VAL A 152 -13.74 -1.87 9.78
N LEU A 153 -12.65 -1.82 10.57
CA LEU A 153 -11.62 -0.79 10.45
C LEU A 153 -10.92 -0.83 9.08
N ILE A 154 -10.60 -2.03 8.58
CA ILE A 154 -10.02 -2.18 7.23
C ILE A 154 -11.07 -1.81 6.17
N GLY A 155 -12.29 -2.33 6.26
CA GLY A 155 -13.33 -2.12 5.26
C GLY A 155 -13.67 -0.65 5.03
N VAL A 156 -13.75 0.15 6.10
CA VAL A 156 -14.03 1.59 6.01
C VAL A 156 -12.85 2.39 5.46
N THR A 157 -11.60 1.95 5.69
CA THR A 157 -10.38 2.74 5.36
C THR A 157 -9.75 2.38 4.02
N VAL A 158 -10.10 1.23 3.44
CA VAL A 158 -9.65 0.81 2.11
C VAL A 158 -9.92 1.85 1.01
N PRO A 159 -11.13 2.42 0.82
CA PRO A 159 -11.37 3.35 -0.28
C PRO A 159 -10.50 4.61 -0.18
N GLU A 160 -10.31 5.14 1.03
CA GLU A 160 -9.51 6.34 1.23
C GLU A 160 -8.02 6.08 1.01
N ARG A 161 -7.52 4.91 1.42
CA ARG A 161 -6.14 4.51 1.10
C ARG A 161 -5.91 4.30 -0.39
N LEU A 162 -6.90 3.81 -1.12
CA LEU A 162 -6.80 3.69 -2.58
C LEU A 162 -6.70 5.08 -3.22
N ARG A 163 -7.50 6.05 -2.75
CA ARG A 163 -7.39 7.45 -3.18
C ARG A 163 -6.04 8.06 -2.85
N GLN A 164 -5.58 7.97 -1.59
CA GLN A 164 -4.26 8.47 -1.19
C GLN A 164 -3.11 7.83 -1.99
N ARG A 165 -3.24 6.55 -2.36
CA ARG A 165 -2.26 5.90 -3.23
C ARG A 165 -2.29 6.47 -4.65
N GLN A 166 -3.47 6.73 -5.19
CA GLN A 166 -3.63 7.38 -6.50
C GLN A 166 -3.05 8.80 -6.47
N ASP A 167 -3.36 9.59 -5.43
CA ASP A 167 -2.82 10.93 -5.24
C ASP A 167 -1.29 10.91 -5.12
N GLY A 168 -0.73 9.94 -4.40
CA GLY A 168 0.72 9.74 -4.28
C GLY A 168 1.38 9.40 -5.62
N LEU A 169 0.76 8.57 -6.44
CA LEU A 169 1.25 8.26 -7.80
C LEU A 169 1.18 9.49 -8.70
N GLN A 170 0.09 10.24 -8.64
CA GLN A 170 -0.08 11.47 -9.42
C GLN A 170 0.92 12.55 -8.99
N ALA A 171 1.15 12.71 -7.68
CA ALA A 171 2.15 13.64 -7.14
C ALA A 171 3.57 13.25 -7.58
N ALA A 172 3.88 11.95 -7.60
CA ALA A 172 5.18 11.47 -8.09
C ALA A 172 5.38 11.77 -9.59
N ALA A 173 4.35 11.55 -10.41
CA ALA A 173 4.39 11.88 -11.85
C ALA A 173 4.55 13.39 -12.08
N ASN A 174 3.79 14.22 -11.36
CA ASN A 174 3.93 15.68 -11.41
C ASN A 174 5.33 16.14 -10.97
N ALA A 175 5.90 15.54 -9.91
CA ALA A 175 7.24 15.88 -9.45
C ALA A 175 8.31 15.57 -10.51
N LEU A 176 8.19 14.45 -11.23
CA LEU A 176 9.05 14.11 -12.36
C LEU A 176 8.91 15.16 -13.47
N ALA A 177 7.68 15.50 -13.86
CA ALA A 177 7.41 16.50 -14.89
C ALA A 177 8.04 17.87 -14.56
N HIS A 178 7.89 18.33 -13.32
CA HIS A 178 8.50 19.58 -12.86
C HIS A 178 10.04 19.53 -12.85
N ARG A 179 10.64 18.38 -12.54
CA ARG A 179 12.11 18.21 -12.61
C ARG A 179 12.61 18.36 -14.04
N LEU A 180 11.96 17.73 -15.02
CA LEU A 180 12.33 17.86 -16.43
C LEU A 180 12.12 19.28 -16.95
N ALA A 181 10.98 19.90 -16.62
CA ALA A 181 10.71 21.30 -16.96
C ALA A 181 11.81 22.24 -16.43
N ARG A 182 12.21 22.06 -15.16
CA ARG A 182 13.32 22.83 -14.57
C ARG A 182 14.63 22.58 -15.30
N ALA A 183 14.97 21.32 -15.61
CA ALA A 183 16.21 20.98 -16.32
C ALA A 183 16.26 21.63 -17.71
N GLN A 184 15.13 21.69 -18.42
CA GLN A 184 15.07 22.34 -19.73
C GLN A 184 15.28 23.84 -19.66
N LEU A 185 14.67 24.51 -18.67
CA LEU A 185 14.88 25.94 -18.44
C LEU A 185 16.35 26.23 -18.09
N GLU A 186 16.97 25.39 -17.28
CA GLU A 186 18.39 25.51 -16.93
C GLU A 186 19.31 25.28 -18.13
N TYR A 187 18.98 24.29 -18.98
CA TYR A 187 19.68 24.05 -20.24
C TYR A 187 19.58 25.27 -21.16
N TYR A 188 18.38 25.81 -21.34
CA TYR A 188 18.14 26.98 -22.17
C TYR A 188 18.90 28.21 -21.66
N ALA A 189 18.88 28.46 -20.34
CA ALA A 189 19.63 29.55 -19.73
C ALA A 189 21.14 29.45 -19.97
N ARG A 190 21.67 28.22 -20.06
CA ARG A 190 23.11 27.97 -20.21
C ARG A 190 23.59 27.96 -21.66
N TYR A 191 22.80 27.40 -22.58
CA TYR A 191 23.20 27.18 -23.97
C TYR A 191 22.48 28.10 -24.96
N GLY A 192 21.45 28.84 -24.53
CA GLY A 192 20.66 29.73 -25.39
C GLY A 192 19.76 28.99 -26.39
N THR A 193 19.75 27.66 -26.35
CA THR A 193 18.95 26.79 -27.22
C THR A 193 18.26 25.72 -26.38
N LEU A 194 17.15 25.19 -26.90
CA LEU A 194 16.47 24.04 -26.31
C LEU A 194 17.22 22.74 -26.68
N PRO A 195 17.16 21.69 -25.85
CA PRO A 195 17.81 20.41 -26.16
C PRO A 195 17.19 19.76 -27.40
N ALA A 196 18.01 19.28 -28.33
CA ALA A 196 17.53 18.58 -29.53
C ALA A 196 17.17 17.12 -29.20
N GLU A 197 17.87 16.52 -28.25
CA GLU A 197 17.55 15.21 -27.69
C GLU A 197 17.43 15.29 -26.16
N PRO A 198 16.60 14.45 -25.52
CA PRO A 198 16.52 14.41 -24.05
C PRO A 198 17.87 14.06 -23.42
N LYS A 199 18.76 13.35 -24.13
CA LYS A 199 20.13 13.05 -23.68
C LYS A 199 20.99 14.29 -23.51
N ASP A 200 20.68 15.39 -24.20
CA ASP A 200 21.43 16.65 -24.04
C ASP A 200 21.26 17.24 -22.64
N LEU A 201 20.15 16.95 -21.96
CA LEU A 201 19.95 17.35 -20.57
C LEU A 201 20.97 16.72 -19.61
N ALA A 202 21.60 15.60 -19.98
CA ALA A 202 22.67 14.99 -19.20
C ALA A 202 23.98 15.83 -19.18
N ARG A 203 24.08 16.87 -20.03
CA ARG A 203 25.21 17.82 -19.99
C ARG A 203 25.11 18.82 -18.84
N LEU A 204 23.95 18.90 -18.17
CA LEU A 204 23.79 19.71 -16.96
C LEU A 204 24.47 19.06 -15.77
N SER A 205 24.97 19.88 -14.84
CA SER A 205 25.51 19.41 -13.58
C SER A 205 24.38 18.96 -12.66
N ASP A 206 24.32 17.66 -12.36
CA ASP A 206 23.28 17.08 -11.50
C ASP A 206 23.93 16.50 -10.23
N SER A 207 24.10 17.34 -9.20
CA SER A 207 24.72 16.93 -7.92
C SER A 207 23.95 15.82 -7.22
N ASP A 208 22.63 15.80 -7.42
CA ASP A 208 21.70 14.95 -6.66
C ASP A 208 21.26 13.70 -7.48
N GLY A 209 21.71 13.58 -8.73
CA GLY A 209 21.32 12.49 -9.64
C GLY A 209 19.83 12.54 -10.05
N SER A 210 19.15 13.65 -9.80
CA SER A 210 17.71 13.81 -10.00
C SER A 210 17.29 13.91 -11.47
N ILE A 211 18.13 14.54 -12.30
CA ILE A 211 17.96 14.68 -13.75
C ILE A 211 18.27 13.33 -14.41
N ALA A 212 19.36 12.67 -14.02
CA ALA A 212 19.71 11.35 -14.53
C ALA A 212 18.61 10.32 -14.23
N ALA A 213 18.05 10.33 -13.02
CA ALA A 213 16.92 9.48 -12.65
C ALA A 213 15.67 9.78 -13.50
N ALA A 214 15.33 11.06 -13.67
CA ALA A 214 14.18 11.45 -14.50
C ALA A 214 14.35 11.07 -15.98
N LEU A 215 15.55 11.22 -16.53
CA LEU A 215 15.88 10.83 -17.90
C LEU A 215 15.81 9.31 -18.10
N SER A 216 16.20 8.51 -17.10
CA SER A 216 16.12 7.05 -17.18
C SER A 216 14.69 6.52 -17.24
N SER A 217 13.73 7.28 -16.69
CA SER A 217 12.30 6.97 -16.75
C SER A 217 11.61 7.50 -18.00
N LEU A 218 12.29 8.32 -18.80
CA LEU A 218 11.72 8.92 -20.01
C LEU A 218 11.92 7.98 -21.20
N ASP A 219 10.84 7.72 -21.94
CA ASP A 219 10.97 7.12 -23.27
C ASP A 219 11.47 8.20 -24.24
N VAL A 220 12.61 7.97 -24.87
CA VAL A 220 13.22 8.94 -25.79
C VAL A 220 12.32 9.19 -27.01
N SER A 221 11.48 8.21 -27.37
CA SER A 221 10.61 8.29 -28.55
C SER A 221 9.45 9.30 -28.41
N THR A 222 9.13 9.75 -27.19
CA THR A 222 7.98 10.63 -26.94
C THR A 222 8.33 12.12 -26.95
N TYR A 223 9.61 12.47 -27.08
CA TYR A 223 10.03 13.85 -27.22
C TYR A 223 9.76 14.38 -28.62
N LYS A 224 8.99 15.47 -28.73
CA LYS A 224 8.69 16.13 -30.00
C LYS A 224 9.06 17.61 -29.92
N PRO A 225 10.24 18.01 -30.40
CA PRO A 225 10.54 19.42 -30.58
C PRO A 225 9.60 19.98 -31.67
N SER A 226 8.91 21.09 -31.40
CA SER A 226 8.01 21.72 -32.37
C SER A 226 8.24 23.22 -32.42
N ALA A 227 8.45 23.76 -33.62
CA ALA A 227 8.55 25.20 -33.80
C ALA A 227 7.17 25.71 -34.20
N ASP A 228 6.43 26.31 -33.26
CA ASP A 228 5.38 27.23 -33.69
C ASP A 228 6.09 28.46 -34.23
N LEU A 229 6.17 28.57 -35.57
CA LEU A 229 6.64 29.77 -36.22
C LEU A 229 5.75 30.94 -35.76
N ALA A 230 6.23 31.68 -34.75
CA ALA A 230 5.59 32.89 -34.27
C ALA A 230 5.38 33.78 -35.50
N ALA A 231 4.11 33.91 -35.89
CA ALA A 231 3.65 34.43 -37.17
C ALA A 231 4.73 35.20 -37.92
N LEU A 232 5.31 34.58 -38.97
CA LEU A 232 5.87 35.34 -40.07
C LEU A 232 4.84 36.43 -40.35
N PRO A 233 5.19 37.73 -40.22
CA PRO A 233 4.24 38.78 -40.48
C PRO A 233 3.61 38.43 -41.82
N LYS A 234 2.27 38.40 -41.89
CA LYS A 234 1.53 38.20 -43.15
C LYS A 234 1.89 39.38 -44.04
N GLN A 235 3.09 39.36 -44.60
CA GLN A 235 3.55 40.33 -45.56
C GLN A 235 2.71 39.98 -46.78
N LYS A 236 1.68 40.81 -46.98
CA LYS A 236 0.74 40.80 -48.09
C LYS A 236 1.48 40.27 -49.31
N SER A 237 1.10 39.08 -49.82
CA SER A 237 1.79 38.44 -50.93
C SER A 237 2.00 39.49 -52.00
N ARG A 238 3.26 39.92 -52.17
CA ARG A 238 3.59 40.90 -53.20
C ARG A 238 3.29 40.16 -54.49
N THR A 239 2.27 40.60 -55.21
CA THR A 239 1.85 40.00 -56.49
C THR A 239 3.04 40.01 -57.44
N LEU A 240 3.78 38.90 -57.47
CA LEU A 240 4.83 38.66 -58.45
C LEU A 240 4.11 38.40 -59.77
N ARG A 241 3.92 39.47 -60.55
CA ARG A 241 3.59 39.38 -61.96
C ARG A 241 4.83 38.83 -62.68
N GLY A 242 4.79 37.56 -63.04
CA GLY A 242 5.82 36.96 -63.89
C GLY A 242 5.82 35.46 -63.71
N ALA A 243 5.44 34.75 -64.77
CA ALA A 243 5.34 33.31 -64.83
C ALA A 243 6.71 32.64 -64.62
N LEU A 244 7.09 32.36 -63.37
CA LEU A 244 8.23 31.49 -63.02
C LEU A 244 8.27 31.19 -61.51
N ILE A 245 7.17 30.70 -60.93
CA ILE A 245 7.22 29.98 -59.65
C ILE A 245 6.27 28.78 -59.75
N ARG A 246 6.78 27.70 -60.35
CA ARG A 246 6.26 26.35 -60.11
C ARG A 246 7.03 25.82 -58.91
N ASN A 247 6.29 25.31 -57.92
CA ASN A 247 6.74 24.41 -56.86
C ASN A 247 7.72 25.02 -55.84
N ALA A 248 7.19 25.85 -54.94
CA ALA A 248 7.72 25.97 -53.59
C ALA A 248 6.70 25.34 -52.62
N SER A 249 6.49 24.03 -52.75
CA SER A 249 6.05 23.24 -51.60
C SER A 249 7.27 23.12 -50.70
N LEU A 250 7.13 23.56 -49.45
CA LEU A 250 8.09 23.28 -48.38
C LEU A 250 8.11 21.75 -48.17
N ASP A 251 8.90 21.05 -48.97
CA ASP A 251 9.35 19.70 -48.64
C ASP A 251 10.34 19.82 -47.50
N THR A 252 9.88 19.51 -46.29
CA THR A 252 10.67 19.44 -45.05
C THR A 252 11.67 18.29 -45.02
N ALA A 253 12.04 17.72 -46.18
CA ALA A 253 12.77 16.45 -46.25
C ALA A 253 14.23 16.56 -46.74
N THR A 254 14.72 17.72 -47.21
CA THR A 254 16.06 17.76 -47.85
C THR A 254 16.89 19.04 -47.69
N ASP A 255 16.57 19.95 -46.77
CA ASP A 255 17.39 21.18 -46.60
C ASP A 255 18.18 21.20 -45.29
N ASP A 256 19.34 20.53 -45.30
CA ASP A 256 20.28 20.39 -44.18
C ASP A 256 21.23 21.60 -43.99
N SER A 257 20.89 22.81 -44.45
CA SER A 257 21.80 23.95 -44.28
C SER A 257 21.18 25.35 -44.19
N LEU A 258 20.15 25.53 -43.36
CA LEU A 258 19.82 26.87 -42.85
C LEU A 258 20.76 27.22 -41.68
N GLY A 259 21.90 27.84 -42.01
CA GLY A 259 22.92 28.33 -41.08
C GLY A 259 22.53 29.53 -40.21
N GLU A 260 21.24 29.87 -40.13
CA GLU A 260 20.69 30.88 -39.23
C GLU A 260 19.52 30.25 -38.48
N GLY A 261 19.76 29.95 -37.20
CA GLY A 261 18.99 29.01 -36.40
C GLY A 261 17.50 29.35 -36.31
N LEU A 262 16.66 28.47 -36.86
CA LEU A 262 15.25 28.37 -36.48
C LEU A 262 15.20 28.06 -34.99
N SER A 263 14.96 29.08 -34.18
CA SER A 263 14.72 28.89 -32.75
C SER A 263 13.37 28.21 -32.61
N PHE A 264 13.37 26.93 -32.24
CA PHE A 264 12.19 26.28 -31.72
C PHE A 264 11.75 27.08 -30.49
N THR A 265 10.59 27.74 -30.58
CA THR A 265 10.08 28.51 -29.44
C THR A 265 9.36 27.62 -28.45
N ASN A 266 8.86 26.46 -28.91
CA ASN A 266 8.03 25.57 -28.12
C ASN A 266 8.64 24.16 -28.06
N TYR A 267 8.34 23.45 -26.98
CA TYR A 267 8.71 22.05 -26.84
C TYR A 267 7.57 21.28 -26.19
N GLU A 268 7.45 20.00 -26.54
CA GLU A 268 6.43 19.14 -25.96
C GLU A 268 7.07 17.83 -25.52
N PHE A 269 6.95 17.53 -24.22
CA PHE A 269 7.22 16.21 -23.68
C PHE A 269 5.91 15.57 -23.28
N SER A 270 5.65 14.38 -23.82
CA SER A 270 4.60 13.50 -23.30
C SER A 270 5.24 12.55 -22.29
N LEU A 271 4.79 12.64 -21.05
CA LEU A 271 5.12 11.74 -19.96
C LEU A 271 3.94 10.81 -19.72
N PRO A 272 4.20 9.52 -19.47
CA PRO A 272 3.13 8.59 -19.17
C PRO A 272 2.41 9.00 -17.89
N GLY A 273 1.11 8.80 -17.88
CA GLY A 273 0.24 9.03 -16.73
C GLY A 273 0.49 8.07 -15.55
N ALA A 274 -0.50 7.98 -14.66
CA ALA A 274 -0.40 7.12 -13.48
C ALA A 274 -0.46 5.62 -13.84
N ASP A 275 -1.04 5.30 -15.00
CA ASP A 275 -1.18 3.95 -15.53
C ASP A 275 0.09 3.42 -16.25
N LYS A 276 1.07 4.31 -16.50
CA LYS A 276 2.31 4.03 -17.23
C LYS A 276 2.11 3.63 -18.69
N LEU A 277 0.95 3.91 -19.27
CA LEU A 277 0.69 3.75 -20.69
C LEU A 277 0.85 5.10 -21.37
N MET A 278 1.21 5.10 -22.65
CA MET A 278 1.30 6.32 -23.45
C MET A 278 0.06 6.44 -24.36
N GLY A 279 -0.32 7.67 -24.68
CA GLY A 279 -1.46 7.99 -25.54
C GLY A 279 -2.81 7.99 -24.82
N THR A 280 -2.81 8.01 -23.49
CA THR A 280 -4.01 8.04 -22.66
C THR A 280 -4.33 9.48 -22.21
N GLU A 281 -5.57 9.71 -21.77
CA GLU A 281 -6.04 11.04 -21.36
C GLU A 281 -5.36 11.59 -20.08
N ASP A 282 -4.71 10.71 -19.32
CA ASP A 282 -3.99 11.02 -18.08
C ASP A 282 -2.49 11.29 -18.29
N ASP A 283 -1.99 11.18 -19.52
CA ASP A 283 -0.64 11.58 -19.88
C ASP A 283 -0.37 13.04 -19.47
N LEU A 284 0.84 13.28 -18.98
CA LEU A 284 1.30 14.61 -18.61
C LEU A 284 2.07 15.21 -19.77
N ILE A 285 1.55 16.29 -20.32
CA ILE A 285 2.20 17.08 -21.35
C ILE A 285 2.93 18.22 -20.67
N VAL A 286 4.26 18.25 -20.83
CA VAL A 286 5.09 19.39 -20.44
C VAL A 286 5.34 20.23 -21.67
N ARG A 287 4.73 21.41 -21.70
CA ARG A 287 4.87 22.38 -22.77
C ARG A 287 5.30 23.72 -22.22
N ASP A 288 6.47 24.20 -22.64
CA ASP A 288 6.99 25.53 -22.29
C ASP A 288 7.04 25.77 -20.77
N GLY A 289 7.41 24.73 -20.02
CA GLY A 289 7.49 24.74 -18.55
C GLY A 289 6.14 24.58 -17.84
N LEU A 290 5.03 24.54 -18.57
CA LEU A 290 3.70 24.24 -18.04
C LEU A 290 3.46 22.73 -18.08
N VAL A 291 3.18 22.14 -16.92
CA VAL A 291 2.76 20.75 -16.80
C VAL A 291 1.23 20.70 -16.84
N MET A 292 0.65 20.01 -17.82
CA MET A 292 -0.80 19.83 -17.94
C MET A 292 -1.16 18.40 -18.31
N LYS A 293 -2.38 17.98 -18.00
CA LYS A 293 -2.91 16.69 -18.46
C LYS A 293 -3.26 16.76 -19.94
N ALA A 294 -3.09 15.66 -20.67
CA ALA A 294 -3.42 15.56 -22.10
C ALA A 294 -4.89 15.92 -22.38
N SER A 295 -5.81 15.45 -21.53
CA SER A 295 -7.23 15.85 -21.56
C SER A 295 -7.45 17.37 -21.48
N ALA A 296 -6.68 18.07 -20.66
CA ALA A 296 -6.75 19.52 -20.54
C ALA A 296 -6.15 20.24 -21.77
N ALA A 297 -5.12 19.66 -22.39
CA ALA A 297 -4.50 20.20 -23.60
C ALA A 297 -5.43 20.10 -24.81
N LEU A 298 -6.11 18.96 -24.99
CA LEU A 298 -7.07 18.72 -26.08
C LEU A 298 -8.23 19.73 -26.06
N THR A 299 -8.80 19.96 -24.88
CA THR A 299 -9.91 20.92 -24.69
C THR A 299 -9.53 22.35 -25.06
N ARG A 300 -8.24 22.70 -24.97
CA ARG A 300 -7.73 24.04 -25.31
C ARG A 300 -7.57 24.24 -26.81
N HIS A 301 -7.33 23.17 -27.56
CA HIS A 301 -7.10 23.25 -29.00
C HIS A 301 -8.41 23.47 -29.77
N ASP A 302 -9.54 22.92 -29.28
CA ASP A 302 -10.86 23.11 -29.89
C ASP A 302 -11.46 24.50 -29.66
N ASN A 303 -11.05 25.20 -28.59
CA ASN A 303 -11.57 26.52 -28.24
C ASN A 303 -10.79 27.70 -28.87
N ARG A 304 -9.84 27.46 -29.78
CA ARG A 304 -9.23 28.55 -30.55
C ARG A 304 -10.21 29.02 -31.63
N PRO A 305 -10.66 30.29 -31.62
CA PRO A 305 -11.50 30.81 -32.69
C PRO A 305 -10.76 30.67 -34.02
N ARG A 306 -11.41 30.04 -35.00
CA ARG A 306 -10.91 29.86 -36.37
C ARG A 306 -10.80 31.19 -37.10
#